data_AF-A0A3B8S4S9-F1
#
_entry.id   AF-A0A3B8S4S9-F1
#
_cell.length_a   1.000
_cell.length_b   1.000
_cell.length_c   1.000
_cell.angle_alpha   90.00
_cell.angle_beta   90.00
_cell.angle_gamma   90.00
#
_symmetry.space_group_name_H-M   'P 1'
#
loop_
_entity.id
_entity.type
_entity.pdbx_description
1 polymer ?
#
loop_
_entity_poly.entity_id
_entity_poly.type
_entity_poly.pdbx_seq_one_letter_code
_entity_poly.pdbx_strand_id
1 'polypeptide(L)'
;MTKLLSARPFPFSSALKSKPTSYRRTIFQAIEKPKSRFFTRSITGLIATLSLSHAALAAPVFINEFHYDNNGTDTGEGLEIAAIAGTDLENWQLLFYNGTNGGIYKSLDLNGVVSDLNNGYGVLGFPTTGIQNGPADAFALVNPLGEVFDFISYEGSLTATEGPANGLTSIDVGLEERPDSLLGLSLQRQGSGTLSDDFNWAIDTASLGSINNEQDFQVSSVPLPASLWLFSSACIALLGRQRSCHRSRKQTSV
;
A
#
# COMPACT_ATOMS: atom_id res chain seq x y z
N MET A 1 -30.51 -40.07 -41.63
CA MET A 1 -31.85 -40.43 -41.14
C MET A 1 -31.71 -41.40 -39.97
N THR A 2 -32.09 -40.92 -38.79
CA THR A 2 -31.90 -41.50 -37.45
C THR A 2 -32.87 -42.66 -37.18
N LYS A 3 -32.40 -43.79 -36.63
CA LYS A 3 -33.23 -44.92 -36.18
C LYS A 3 -33.40 -44.88 -34.66
N LEU A 4 -34.62 -44.62 -34.20
CA LEU A 4 -35.12 -44.85 -32.84
C LEU A 4 -35.98 -46.15 -32.85
N LEU A 5 -35.72 -47.05 -31.91
CA LEU A 5 -36.50 -48.27 -31.60
C LEU A 5 -36.41 -48.46 -30.08
N SER A 6 -37.35 -49.00 -29.33
CA SER A 6 -38.81 -49.15 -29.41
C SER A 6 -39.17 -49.72 -28.04
N ALA A 7 -40.16 -49.16 -27.35
CA ALA A 7 -40.72 -49.78 -26.14
C ALA A 7 -41.79 -50.81 -26.51
N ARG A 8 -41.88 -51.92 -25.78
CA ARG A 8 -43.13 -52.70 -25.61
C ARG A 8 -43.20 -53.33 -24.21
N PRO A 9 -44.42 -53.54 -23.63
CA PRO A 9 -44.60 -53.72 -22.19
C PRO A 9 -45.36 -55.01 -21.76
N PHE A 10 -45.41 -55.23 -20.43
CA PHE A 10 -46.33 -56.06 -19.61
C PHE A 10 -46.24 -57.61 -19.69
N PRO A 11 -46.81 -58.41 -18.74
CA PRO A 11 -47.66 -58.09 -17.56
C PRO A 11 -47.34 -58.80 -16.20
N PHE A 12 -48.08 -58.32 -15.20
CA PHE A 12 -48.54 -58.82 -13.87
C PHE A 12 -48.31 -60.27 -13.34
N SER A 13 -47.83 -60.30 -12.08
CA SER A 13 -48.34 -60.94 -10.83
C SER A 13 -48.76 -62.43 -10.77
N SER A 14 -48.23 -63.18 -9.79
CA SER A 14 -49.03 -63.75 -8.68
C SER A 14 -48.20 -64.42 -7.56
N ALA A 15 -48.60 -64.10 -6.34
CA ALA A 15 -48.54 -64.79 -5.03
C ALA A 15 -47.60 -65.98 -4.76
N LEU A 16 -46.93 -65.96 -3.58
CA LEU A 16 -46.87 -67.09 -2.64
C LEU A 16 -46.50 -66.61 -1.20
N LYS A 17 -47.24 -67.13 -0.21
CA LYS A 17 -47.19 -66.88 1.25
C LYS A 17 -46.15 -67.76 1.97
N SER A 18 -45.87 -67.40 3.25
CA SER A 18 -45.27 -68.19 4.38
C SER A 18 -43.79 -67.89 4.66
N LYS A 19 -43.25 -67.82 5.90
CA LYS A 19 -43.68 -67.96 7.32
C LYS A 19 -42.62 -67.19 8.18
N PRO A 20 -42.91 -66.73 9.41
CA PRO A 20 -41.95 -65.98 10.23
C PRO A 20 -40.90 -66.92 10.88
N THR A 21 -39.63 -66.54 10.86
CA THR A 21 -38.54 -67.29 11.50
C THR A 21 -38.02 -66.59 12.74
N SER A 22 -37.85 -67.37 13.81
CA SER A 22 -37.51 -66.94 15.17
C SER A 22 -36.08 -66.37 15.26
N TYR A 23 -35.95 -65.16 15.82
CA TYR A 23 -34.68 -64.47 15.99
C TYR A 23 -33.95 -64.96 17.25
N ARG A 24 -32.80 -65.61 17.07
CA ARG A 24 -31.94 -66.12 18.15
C ARG A 24 -31.13 -64.96 18.76
N ARG A 25 -31.39 -64.68 20.04
CA ARG A 25 -30.69 -63.72 20.88
C ARG A 25 -29.25 -64.19 21.11
N THR A 26 -28.27 -63.45 20.57
CA THR A 26 -26.85 -63.66 20.89
C THR A 26 -26.39 -62.57 21.86
N ILE A 27 -25.92 -62.98 23.03
CA ILE A 27 -25.41 -62.10 24.09
C ILE A 27 -24.03 -61.57 23.65
N PHE A 28 -23.86 -60.26 23.57
CA PHE A 28 -22.55 -59.63 23.39
C PHE A 28 -21.82 -59.61 24.74
N GLN A 29 -20.76 -60.42 24.87
CA GLN A 29 -19.81 -60.27 25.97
C GLN A 29 -18.92 -59.05 25.69
N ALA A 30 -18.69 -58.25 26.75
CA ALA A 30 -17.91 -57.02 26.69
C ALA A 30 -16.42 -57.32 26.41
N ILE A 31 -15.88 -56.69 25.36
CA ILE A 31 -14.44 -56.69 25.08
C ILE A 31 -13.81 -55.58 25.94
N GLU A 32 -13.04 -55.96 26.95
CA GLU A 32 -12.23 -55.01 27.72
C GLU A 32 -11.11 -54.45 26.85
N LYS A 33 -11.02 -53.11 26.78
CA LYS A 33 -9.96 -52.43 26.02
C LYS A 33 -8.61 -52.57 26.74
N PRO A 34 -7.55 -53.06 26.07
CA PRO A 34 -6.24 -53.17 26.68
C PRO A 34 -5.63 -51.78 26.98
N LYS A 35 -5.06 -51.64 28.18
CA LYS A 35 -4.39 -50.43 28.66
C LYS A 35 -2.95 -50.34 28.15
N SER A 36 -2.69 -49.27 27.39
CA SER A 36 -1.41 -48.57 27.17
C SER A 36 -0.30 -49.28 26.37
N ARG A 37 0.38 -48.49 25.51
CA ARG A 37 1.81 -48.16 25.65
C ARG A 37 2.22 -47.10 24.62
N PHE A 38 2.86 -46.05 25.15
CA PHE A 38 3.62 -44.97 24.53
C PHE A 38 4.07 -45.16 23.07
N PHE A 39 3.63 -44.24 22.20
CA PHE A 39 4.43 -43.84 21.04
C PHE A 39 4.51 -42.32 21.01
N THR A 40 5.47 -41.79 21.75
CA THR A 40 5.87 -40.38 21.72
C THR A 40 6.55 -40.12 20.37
N ARG A 41 5.79 -39.67 19.36
CA ARG A 41 6.39 -38.99 18.21
C ARG A 41 6.49 -37.52 18.58
N SER A 42 7.71 -37.11 18.86
CA SER A 42 8.14 -35.72 18.95
C SER A 42 7.58 -34.96 17.76
N ILE A 43 6.62 -34.06 18.01
CA ILE A 43 6.30 -33.00 17.06
C ILE A 43 7.45 -32.01 17.20
N THR A 44 8.47 -32.19 16.38
CA THR A 44 9.50 -31.17 16.17
C THR A 44 8.78 -29.98 15.57
N GLY A 45 8.43 -29.01 16.42
CA GLY A 45 7.84 -27.75 16.01
C GLY A 45 8.86 -26.98 15.18
N LEU A 46 8.75 -27.11 13.87
CA LEU A 46 9.36 -26.19 12.92
C LEU A 46 8.58 -24.87 13.05
N ILE A 47 8.95 -24.04 14.01
CA ILE A 47 8.55 -22.63 13.98
C ILE A 47 9.43 -22.00 12.89
N ALA A 48 8.92 -22.03 11.66
CA ALA A 48 9.42 -21.17 10.61
C ALA A 48 9.10 -19.73 11.06
N THR A 49 10.08 -19.04 11.62
CA THR A 49 10.02 -17.59 11.76
C THR A 49 9.98 -17.03 10.34
N LEU A 50 8.78 -16.79 9.82
CA LEU A 50 8.58 -15.98 8.63
C LEU A 50 9.11 -14.60 9.00
N SER A 51 10.36 -14.34 8.66
CA SER A 51 10.92 -13.00 8.72
C SER A 51 10.13 -12.22 7.70
N LEU A 52 9.11 -11.50 8.16
CA LEU A 52 8.43 -10.51 7.34
C LEU A 52 9.49 -9.46 7.07
N SER A 53 10.21 -9.61 5.96
CA SER A 53 11.02 -8.54 5.41
C SER A 53 10.06 -7.38 5.19
N HIS A 54 10.05 -6.43 6.14
CA HIS A 54 9.57 -5.10 5.85
C HIS A 54 10.50 -4.63 4.74
N ALA A 55 10.01 -4.63 3.50
CA ALA A 55 10.52 -3.65 2.56
C ALA A 55 10.37 -2.33 3.30
N ALA A 56 11.49 -1.71 3.64
CA ALA A 56 11.47 -0.30 4.01
C ALA A 56 10.98 0.39 2.75
N LEU A 57 9.66 0.54 2.63
CA LEU A 57 9.09 1.45 1.65
C LEU A 57 9.71 2.79 2.01
N ALA A 58 10.47 3.35 1.06
CA ALA A 58 10.91 4.73 1.19
C ALA A 58 9.67 5.54 1.56
N ALA A 59 9.79 6.36 2.60
CA ALA A 59 8.73 7.27 2.99
C ALA A 59 8.29 8.07 1.75
N PRO A 60 6.97 8.24 1.51
CA PRO A 60 6.51 8.98 0.36
C PRO A 60 7.02 10.42 0.43
N VAL A 61 7.71 10.85 -0.62
CA VAL A 61 8.11 12.23 -0.87
C VAL A 61 7.59 12.56 -2.26
N PHE A 62 6.77 13.60 -2.40
CA PHE A 62 6.07 13.89 -3.65
C PHE A 62 5.80 15.37 -3.84
N ILE A 63 5.49 15.76 -5.08
CA ILE A 63 5.16 17.15 -5.42
C ILE A 63 3.71 17.43 -4.97
N ASN A 64 3.54 18.43 -4.11
CA ASN A 64 2.30 18.69 -3.39
C ASN A 64 1.50 19.88 -3.94
N GLU A 65 2.20 20.92 -4.38
CA GLU A 65 1.62 22.16 -4.90
C GLU A 65 2.60 22.78 -5.90
N PHE A 66 2.10 23.48 -6.92
CA PHE A 66 2.91 24.30 -7.80
C PHE A 66 2.10 25.44 -8.43
N HIS A 67 2.82 26.50 -8.82
CA HIS A 67 2.30 27.65 -9.57
C HIS A 67 3.27 28.00 -10.69
N TYR A 68 2.78 28.15 -11.93
CA TYR A 68 3.58 28.41 -13.12
C TYR A 68 3.07 29.54 -14.00
N ASP A 69 1.75 29.79 -14.08
CA ASP A 69 1.18 30.81 -14.98
C ASP A 69 0.12 31.68 -14.28
N ASN A 70 0.17 32.99 -14.52
CA ASN A 70 -0.83 33.93 -14.02
C ASN A 70 -1.01 35.14 -14.94
N ASN A 71 -2.07 35.91 -14.69
CA ASN A 71 -2.35 37.10 -15.48
C ASN A 71 -1.21 38.14 -15.46
N GLY A 72 -0.53 38.25 -16.61
CA GLY A 72 0.48 39.27 -16.88
C GLY A 72 1.88 38.68 -16.96
N THR A 73 2.78 39.16 -16.10
CA THR A 73 4.10 38.54 -15.93
C THR A 73 4.01 37.57 -14.76
N ASP A 74 4.52 36.37 -14.95
CA ASP A 74 4.46 35.33 -13.92
C ASP A 74 5.12 35.80 -12.62
N THR A 75 4.36 35.75 -11.52
CA THR A 75 4.82 36.12 -10.18
C THR A 75 4.35 35.10 -9.15
N GLY A 76 5.19 34.82 -8.15
CA GLY A 76 4.87 33.84 -7.12
C GLY A 76 5.03 32.38 -7.57
N GLU A 77 5.71 32.15 -8.70
CA GLU A 77 6.05 30.80 -9.17
C GLU A 77 6.82 29.99 -8.11
N GLY A 78 6.54 28.70 -8.05
CA GLY A 78 7.12 27.83 -7.04
C GLY A 78 6.54 26.43 -7.06
N LEU A 79 7.17 25.54 -6.29
CA LEU A 79 6.70 24.19 -6.02
C LEU A 79 6.78 23.90 -4.53
N GLU A 80 6.00 22.93 -4.07
CA GLU A 80 6.04 22.42 -2.71
C GLU A 80 6.20 20.91 -2.71
N ILE A 81 6.98 20.41 -1.75
CA ILE A 81 7.17 18.99 -1.52
C ILE A 81 6.51 18.58 -0.21
N ALA A 82 5.72 17.51 -0.25
CA ALA A 82 5.18 16.86 0.95
C ALA A 82 6.01 15.63 1.30
N ALA A 83 6.23 15.41 2.60
CA ALA A 83 6.92 14.24 3.12
C ALA A 83 6.55 13.94 4.58
N ILE A 84 6.98 12.77 5.07
CA ILE A 84 6.97 12.48 6.50
C ILE A 84 7.85 13.51 7.24
N ALA A 85 7.39 13.98 8.39
CA ALA A 85 8.14 14.88 9.25
C ALA A 85 9.51 14.29 9.63
N GLY A 86 10.55 15.11 9.58
CA GLY A 86 11.94 14.70 9.77
C GLY A 86 12.63 14.22 8.50
N THR A 87 11.94 14.14 7.36
CA THR A 87 12.59 13.90 6.05
C THR A 87 13.51 15.07 5.73
N ASP A 88 14.78 14.77 5.47
CA ASP A 88 15.78 15.73 5.02
C ASP A 88 15.85 15.71 3.48
N LEU A 89 15.62 16.87 2.87
CA LEU A 89 15.65 17.07 1.43
C LEU A 89 17.03 17.51 0.92
N GLU A 90 18.09 17.43 1.75
CA GLU A 90 19.45 17.71 1.31
C GLU A 90 19.84 16.86 0.08
N ASN A 91 20.32 17.53 -0.97
CA ASN A 91 20.72 16.95 -2.26
C ASN A 91 19.58 16.30 -3.08
N TRP A 92 18.32 16.48 -2.69
CA TRP A 92 17.21 16.21 -3.59
C TRP A 92 17.13 17.28 -4.68
N GLN A 93 16.52 16.96 -5.80
CA GLN A 93 16.40 17.88 -6.93
C GLN A 93 14.98 17.87 -7.51
N LEU A 94 14.52 19.05 -7.92
CA LEU A 94 13.46 19.20 -8.90
C LEU A 94 14.09 19.45 -10.28
N LEU A 95 13.75 18.62 -11.25
CA LEU A 95 14.16 18.77 -12.65
C LEU A 95 12.94 19.15 -13.49
N PHE A 96 13.12 20.18 -14.31
CA PHE A 96 12.06 20.78 -15.11
C PHE A 96 12.28 20.37 -16.56
N TYR A 97 11.28 19.72 -17.15
CA TYR A 97 11.33 19.18 -18.49
C TYR A 97 10.44 19.97 -19.43
N ASN A 98 10.95 20.24 -20.63
CA ASN A 98 10.25 20.98 -21.66
C ASN A 98 9.33 20.03 -22.45
N GLY A 99 8.05 20.32 -22.50
CA GLY A 99 7.01 19.51 -23.12
C GLY A 99 7.14 19.34 -24.62
N THR A 100 7.88 20.23 -25.30
CA THR A 100 8.09 20.15 -26.75
C THR A 100 9.15 19.11 -27.12
N ASN A 101 10.21 18.96 -26.33
CA ASN A 101 11.36 18.12 -26.70
C ASN A 101 11.73 17.04 -25.65
N GLY A 102 11.11 17.05 -24.48
CA GLY A 102 11.39 16.12 -23.38
C GLY A 102 12.74 16.32 -22.68
N GLY A 103 13.45 17.41 -22.99
CA GLY A 103 14.74 17.76 -22.39
C GLY A 103 14.59 18.56 -21.11
N ILE A 104 15.61 18.54 -20.26
CA ILE A 104 15.69 19.34 -19.04
C ILE A 104 16.06 20.77 -19.42
N TYR A 105 15.24 21.75 -19.01
CA TYR A 105 15.55 23.17 -19.22
C TYR A 105 16.01 23.88 -17.94
N LYS A 106 15.72 23.30 -16.77
CA LYS A 106 16.04 23.90 -15.47
C LYS A 106 16.15 22.80 -14.40
N SER A 107 16.97 23.06 -13.39
CA SER A 107 17.08 22.26 -12.18
C SER A 107 17.02 23.16 -10.95
N LEU A 108 16.50 22.63 -9.86
CA LEU A 108 16.46 23.27 -8.55
C LEU A 108 16.91 22.28 -7.49
N ASP A 109 18.00 22.60 -6.79
CA ASP A 109 18.46 21.82 -5.64
C ASP A 109 17.57 22.12 -4.43
N LEU A 110 17.10 21.07 -3.79
CA LEU A 110 16.30 21.13 -2.58
C LEU A 110 17.20 21.02 -1.34
N ASN A 111 16.69 21.54 -0.24
CA ASN A 111 17.33 21.45 1.07
C ASN A 111 16.28 21.72 2.14
N GLY A 112 16.59 21.31 3.37
CA GLY A 112 15.75 21.55 4.54
C GLY A 112 15.09 20.27 5.06
N VAL A 113 14.72 20.33 6.33
CA VAL A 113 14.07 19.22 7.03
C VAL A 113 12.58 19.54 7.17
N VAL A 114 11.74 18.63 6.69
CA VAL A 114 10.28 18.77 6.74
C VAL A 114 9.82 18.71 8.19
N SER A 115 9.07 19.73 8.63
CA SER A 115 8.50 19.78 9.99
C SER A 115 7.18 19.03 10.08
N ASP A 116 6.76 18.64 11.28
CA ASP A 116 5.43 18.05 11.50
C ASP A 116 4.38 19.16 11.54
N LEU A 117 3.52 19.20 10.53
CA LEU A 117 2.44 20.18 10.39
C LEU A 117 1.07 19.50 10.53
N ASN A 118 0.96 18.22 10.18
CA ASN A 118 -0.29 17.49 10.22
C ASN A 118 -0.03 15.97 10.35
N ASN A 119 -0.32 15.42 11.52
CA ASN A 119 -0.32 13.97 11.78
C ASN A 119 0.99 13.23 11.40
N GLY A 120 2.16 13.84 11.62
CA GLY A 120 3.45 13.24 11.30
C GLY A 120 3.93 13.49 9.86
N TYR A 121 3.21 14.33 9.11
CA TYR A 121 3.59 14.83 7.79
C TYR A 121 3.76 16.35 7.83
N GLY A 122 4.49 16.86 6.85
CA GLY A 122 4.48 18.27 6.55
C GLY A 122 4.96 18.53 5.13
N VAL A 123 5.19 19.81 4.87
CA VAL A 123 5.52 20.31 3.54
C VAL A 123 6.69 21.29 3.60
N LEU A 124 7.36 21.47 2.47
CA LEU A 124 8.37 22.51 2.30
C LEU A 124 8.20 23.17 0.92
N GLY A 125 7.96 24.48 0.94
CA GLY A 125 7.78 25.30 -0.25
C GLY A 125 9.12 25.82 -0.80
N PHE A 126 9.24 25.83 -2.12
CA PHE A 126 10.41 26.24 -2.88
C PHE A 126 10.02 27.26 -3.96
N PRO A 127 10.02 28.57 -3.62
CA PRO A 127 9.82 29.63 -4.60
C PRO A 127 10.89 29.59 -5.69
N THR A 128 10.50 29.65 -6.94
CA THR A 128 11.43 29.63 -8.08
C THR A 128 10.79 30.25 -9.32
N THR A 129 11.53 31.06 -10.06
CA THR A 129 11.01 31.77 -11.24
C THR A 129 11.41 31.13 -12.56
N GLY A 130 10.68 31.39 -13.63
CA GLY A 130 11.01 30.93 -14.98
C GLY A 130 10.68 29.45 -15.17
N ILE A 131 9.56 29.03 -14.60
CA ILE A 131 8.82 27.86 -15.05
C ILE A 131 8.23 28.20 -16.42
N GLN A 132 8.19 27.24 -17.33
CA GLN A 132 7.65 27.44 -18.68
C GLN A 132 6.13 27.24 -18.66
N ASN A 133 5.40 27.96 -19.52
CA ASN A 133 3.95 27.87 -19.64
C ASN A 133 3.58 27.05 -20.89
N GLY A 134 4.41 26.05 -21.22
CA GLY A 134 4.27 25.23 -22.40
C GLY A 134 3.41 23.99 -22.13
N PRO A 135 2.69 23.50 -23.16
CA PRO A 135 1.89 22.30 -22.98
C PRO A 135 2.79 21.09 -22.70
N ALA A 136 2.36 20.23 -21.78
CA ALA A 136 3.09 19.05 -21.34
C ALA A 136 4.49 19.34 -20.76
N ASP A 137 4.76 20.55 -20.28
CA ASP A 137 5.91 20.78 -19.40
C ASP A 137 5.76 19.94 -18.11
N ALA A 138 6.88 19.50 -17.55
CA ALA A 138 6.86 18.51 -16.49
C ALA A 138 7.91 18.74 -15.39
N PHE A 139 7.68 18.16 -14.22
CA PHE A 139 8.59 18.19 -13.08
C PHE A 139 8.91 16.77 -12.65
N ALA A 140 10.19 16.43 -12.53
CA ALA A 140 10.64 15.22 -11.86
C ALA A 140 11.24 15.56 -10.50
N LEU A 141 10.74 14.93 -9.45
CA LEU A 141 11.36 14.93 -8.13
C LEU A 141 12.35 13.77 -8.05
N VAL A 142 13.62 14.08 -7.78
CA VAL A 142 14.73 13.12 -7.83
C VAL A 142 15.49 13.13 -6.52
N ASN A 143 15.78 11.94 -5.98
CA ASN A 143 16.56 11.80 -4.76
C ASN A 143 18.08 11.87 -5.04
N PRO A 144 18.94 11.92 -3.99
CA PRO A 144 20.39 11.99 -4.16
C PRO A 144 21.03 10.78 -4.87
N LEU A 145 20.31 9.66 -4.99
CA LEU A 145 20.74 8.46 -5.70
C LEU A 145 20.39 8.50 -7.20
N GLY A 146 19.68 9.54 -7.65
CA GLY A 146 19.20 9.67 -9.03
C GLY A 146 17.90 8.91 -9.31
N GLU A 147 17.16 8.50 -8.27
CA GLU A 147 15.87 7.83 -8.41
C GLU A 147 14.73 8.86 -8.50
N VAL A 148 13.82 8.67 -9.46
CA VAL A 148 12.65 9.53 -9.66
C VAL A 148 11.53 9.09 -8.72
N PHE A 149 11.09 9.99 -7.86
CA PHE A 149 10.03 9.75 -6.85
C PHE A 149 8.66 10.23 -7.32
N ASP A 150 8.62 11.32 -8.09
CA ASP A 150 7.40 11.82 -8.69
C ASP A 150 7.74 12.39 -10.08
N PHE A 151 6.87 12.19 -11.06
CA PHE A 151 7.04 12.74 -12.40
C PHE A 151 5.68 13.15 -12.97
N ILE A 152 5.35 14.42 -12.77
CA ILE A 152 4.06 15.00 -13.15
C ILE A 152 4.24 16.04 -14.26
N SER A 153 3.18 16.26 -15.03
CA SER A 153 3.11 17.30 -16.05
C SER A 153 1.75 18.01 -15.99
N TYR A 154 1.66 19.18 -16.62
CA TYR A 154 0.42 19.92 -16.80
C TYR A 154 0.14 20.10 -18.30
N GLU A 155 -1.13 20.30 -18.65
CA GLU A 155 -1.59 20.49 -20.03
C GLU A 155 -1.25 19.33 -20.99
N GLY A 156 -1.06 18.13 -20.45
CA GLY A 156 -0.73 16.93 -21.22
C GLY A 156 0.37 16.09 -20.57
N SER A 157 0.81 15.05 -21.28
CA SER A 157 1.85 14.12 -20.81
C SER A 157 3.11 14.21 -21.67
N LEU A 158 4.26 14.01 -21.04
CA LEU A 158 5.59 14.10 -21.62
C LEU A 158 6.33 12.78 -21.44
N THR A 159 7.07 12.34 -22.45
CA THR A 159 8.12 11.34 -22.25
C THR A 159 9.47 12.04 -22.24
N ALA A 160 10.18 11.96 -21.12
CA ALA A 160 11.49 12.59 -20.99
C ALA A 160 12.52 11.91 -21.91
N THR A 161 13.42 12.71 -22.48
CA THR A 161 14.44 12.27 -23.45
C THR A 161 15.86 12.31 -22.88
N GLU A 162 16.02 12.80 -21.65
CA GLU A 162 17.30 12.83 -20.94
C GLU A 162 17.12 12.83 -19.41
N GLY A 163 18.25 12.81 -18.69
CA GLY A 163 18.28 12.89 -17.22
C GLY A 163 17.74 11.65 -16.49
N PRO A 164 17.52 11.76 -15.17
CA PRO A 164 16.99 10.69 -14.33
C PRO A 164 15.64 10.12 -14.78
N ALA A 165 14.80 10.95 -15.42
CA ALA A 165 13.50 10.52 -15.93
C ALA A 165 13.55 10.00 -17.38
N ASN A 166 14.72 9.87 -18.00
CA ASN A 166 14.85 9.47 -19.41
C ASN A 166 14.06 8.19 -19.73
N GLY A 167 13.15 8.28 -20.70
CA GLY A 167 12.29 7.19 -21.14
C GLY A 167 11.06 6.94 -20.26
N LEU A 168 10.91 7.65 -19.13
CA LEU A 168 9.68 7.65 -18.34
C LEU A 168 8.67 8.61 -18.97
N THR A 169 7.38 8.27 -18.83
CA THR A 169 6.26 9.13 -19.21
C THR A 169 5.67 9.75 -17.94
N SER A 170 5.48 11.07 -17.94
CA SER A 170 4.87 11.80 -16.83
C SER A 170 3.39 11.50 -16.68
N ILE A 171 2.88 11.74 -15.48
CA ILE A 171 1.44 11.72 -15.19
C ILE A 171 0.92 13.15 -15.34
N ASP A 172 0.01 13.36 -16.29
CA ASP A 172 -0.71 14.63 -16.43
C ASP A 172 -1.61 14.86 -15.20
N VAL A 173 -1.46 16.01 -14.55
CA VAL A 173 -2.32 16.41 -13.42
C VAL A 173 -3.76 16.66 -13.85
N GLY A 174 -3.99 16.91 -15.15
CA GLY A 174 -5.31 17.11 -15.73
C GLY A 174 -5.92 18.49 -15.45
N LEU A 175 -5.10 19.44 -15.02
CA LEU A 175 -5.43 20.84 -14.75
C LEU A 175 -4.38 21.75 -15.40
N GLU A 176 -4.75 23.01 -15.59
CA GLU A 176 -3.92 24.04 -16.20
C GLU A 176 -4.13 25.38 -15.48
N GLU A 177 -3.06 26.14 -15.34
CA GLU A 177 -3.14 27.59 -15.19
C GLU A 177 -3.14 28.24 -16.57
N ARG A 178 -3.78 29.40 -16.68
CA ARG A 178 -3.90 30.13 -17.93
C ARG A 178 -3.27 31.51 -17.79
N PRO A 179 -3.00 32.19 -18.92
CA PRO A 179 -2.55 33.59 -18.91
C PRO A 179 -3.57 34.58 -18.34
N ASP A 180 -4.79 34.15 -17.98
CA ASP A 180 -5.80 34.93 -17.27
C ASP A 180 -6.11 34.39 -15.86
N SER A 181 -5.34 33.43 -15.37
CA SER A 181 -5.42 32.93 -13.99
C SER A 181 -5.23 34.05 -12.98
N LEU A 182 -6.04 34.03 -11.92
CA LEU A 182 -5.96 35.01 -10.84
C LEU A 182 -4.67 34.82 -10.04
N LEU A 183 -4.07 35.94 -9.64
CA LEU A 183 -2.93 35.94 -8.74
C LEU A 183 -3.30 35.31 -7.39
N GLY A 184 -2.37 34.52 -6.85
CA GLY A 184 -2.53 33.85 -5.56
C GLY A 184 -3.32 32.55 -5.62
N LEU A 185 -3.54 32.00 -6.81
CA LEU A 185 -3.97 30.61 -6.99
C LEU A 185 -2.78 29.71 -7.31
N SER A 186 -2.95 28.41 -7.08
CA SER A 186 -1.98 27.37 -7.44
C SER A 186 -2.70 26.06 -7.75
N LEU A 187 -2.01 25.14 -8.42
CA LEU A 187 -2.40 23.74 -8.50
C LEU A 187 -1.89 23.02 -7.27
N GLN A 188 -2.78 22.41 -6.50
CA GLN A 188 -2.47 21.80 -5.21
C GLN A 188 -3.19 20.46 -5.01
N ARG A 189 -2.54 19.52 -4.33
CA ARG A 189 -3.12 18.23 -3.95
C ARG A 189 -4.03 18.40 -2.73
N GLN A 190 -5.26 17.91 -2.83
CA GLN A 190 -6.30 17.96 -1.79
C GLN A 190 -6.88 16.56 -1.51
N GLY A 191 -7.54 16.39 -0.36
CA GLY A 191 -8.11 15.12 0.08
C GLY A 191 -7.40 14.53 1.29
N SER A 192 -7.59 13.23 1.54
CA SER A 192 -7.07 12.58 2.75
C SER A 192 -6.26 11.32 2.43
N GLY A 193 -5.06 11.22 2.98
CA GLY A 193 -4.19 10.08 2.71
C GLY A 193 -2.76 10.25 3.19
N THR A 194 -1.85 9.46 2.63
CA THR A 194 -0.41 9.50 2.95
C THR A 194 0.50 9.34 1.74
N LEU A 195 -0.05 8.85 0.62
CA LEU A 195 0.64 8.70 -0.65
C LEU A 195 0.13 9.75 -1.63
N SER A 196 0.93 10.09 -2.64
CA SER A 196 0.55 11.01 -3.72
C SER A 196 -0.84 10.67 -4.28
N ASP A 197 -1.06 9.40 -4.60
CA ASP A 197 -2.24 8.89 -5.29
C ASP A 197 -3.51 8.87 -4.42
N ASP A 198 -3.39 9.14 -3.12
CA ASP A 198 -4.54 9.31 -2.24
C ASP A 198 -5.19 10.70 -2.40
N PHE A 199 -4.47 11.65 -3.01
CA PHE A 199 -4.90 13.03 -3.18
C PHE A 199 -5.24 13.34 -4.64
N ASN A 200 -6.17 14.27 -4.84
CA ASN A 200 -6.54 14.78 -6.16
C ASN A 200 -6.00 16.20 -6.35
N TRP A 201 -5.63 16.56 -7.57
CA TRP A 201 -5.26 17.93 -7.91
C TRP A 201 -6.50 18.83 -7.96
N ALA A 202 -6.35 20.06 -7.49
CA ALA A 202 -7.33 21.13 -7.58
C ALA A 202 -6.64 22.49 -7.77
N ILE A 203 -7.38 23.48 -8.27
CA ILE A 203 -6.94 24.88 -8.27
C ILE A 203 -7.59 25.57 -7.08
N ASP A 204 -6.79 26.16 -6.21
CA ASP A 204 -7.27 26.91 -5.04
C ASP A 204 -6.24 27.97 -4.61
N THR A 205 -6.52 28.70 -3.54
CA THR A 205 -5.66 29.73 -2.97
C THR A 205 -4.32 29.12 -2.59
N ALA A 206 -3.24 29.70 -3.12
CA ALA A 206 -1.89 29.21 -2.92
C ALA A 206 -1.51 29.12 -1.44
N SER A 207 -0.89 28.01 -1.07
CA SER A 207 -0.58 27.61 0.30
C SER A 207 0.90 27.28 0.52
N LEU A 208 1.77 27.47 -0.49
CA LEU A 208 3.21 27.19 -0.44
C LEU A 208 3.85 27.44 0.93
N GLY A 209 4.37 26.37 1.53
CA GLY A 209 4.96 26.31 2.87
C GLY A 209 3.97 25.97 3.99
N SER A 210 2.70 25.72 3.69
CA SER A 210 1.63 25.35 4.61
C SER A 210 0.80 24.20 4.02
N ILE A 211 0.09 23.46 4.86
CA ILE A 211 -0.80 22.39 4.37
C ILE A 211 -1.83 22.98 3.40
N ASN A 212 -1.98 22.32 2.24
CA ASN A 212 -2.95 22.69 1.22
C ASN A 212 -4.38 22.74 1.77
N ASN A 213 -5.22 23.53 1.11
CA ASN A 213 -6.64 23.57 1.45
C ASN A 213 -7.27 22.20 1.28
N GLU A 214 -8.12 21.80 2.24
CA GLU A 214 -8.78 20.49 2.24
C GLU A 214 -7.83 19.26 2.20
N GLN A 215 -6.54 19.46 2.48
CA GLN A 215 -5.58 18.37 2.61
C GLN A 215 -5.48 17.90 4.07
N ASP A 216 -5.53 16.59 4.26
CA ASP A 216 -5.45 15.95 5.57
C ASP A 216 -4.63 14.66 5.50
N PHE A 217 -3.42 14.70 6.08
CA PHE A 217 -2.55 13.53 6.17
C PHE A 217 -3.09 12.58 7.23
N GLN A 218 -3.52 11.39 6.81
CA GLN A 218 -4.16 10.42 7.69
C GLN A 218 -3.22 9.24 7.94
N VAL A 219 -2.52 9.22 9.07
CA VAL A 219 -1.80 7.99 9.47
C VAL A 219 -2.81 6.91 9.84
N SER A 220 -2.78 5.79 9.09
CA SER A 220 -3.62 4.62 9.38
C SER A 220 -3.38 4.15 10.81
N SER A 221 -4.27 4.50 11.74
CA SER A 221 -4.22 3.95 13.09
C SER A 221 -4.43 2.44 12.98
N VAL A 222 -3.44 1.64 13.37
CA VAL A 222 -3.64 0.19 13.50
C VAL A 222 -4.81 0.01 14.47
N PRO A 223 -5.92 -0.63 14.07
CA PRO A 223 -7.05 -0.78 14.95
C PRO A 223 -6.60 -1.54 16.20
N LEU A 224 -6.84 -0.94 17.37
CA LEU A 224 -6.54 -1.45 18.71
C LEU A 224 -6.81 -2.96 18.94
N PRO A 225 -7.75 -3.66 18.28
CA PRO A 225 -7.80 -5.12 18.38
C PRO A 225 -6.50 -5.83 17.94
N ALA A 226 -5.87 -5.43 16.83
CA ALA A 226 -4.74 -6.20 16.29
C ALA A 226 -3.47 -6.10 17.15
N SER A 227 -3.19 -4.93 17.73
CA SER A 227 -2.02 -4.72 18.59
C SER A 227 -2.11 -5.51 19.90
N LEU A 228 -3.28 -5.61 20.51
CA LEU A 228 -3.54 -6.45 21.70
C LEU A 228 -3.41 -7.95 21.41
N TRP A 229 -3.88 -8.42 20.25
CA TRP A 229 -3.72 -9.83 19.85
C TRP A 229 -2.25 -10.20 19.61
N LEU A 230 -1.47 -9.33 18.97
CA LEU A 230 -0.05 -9.57 18.72
C LEU A 230 0.76 -9.55 20.02
N PHE A 231 0.51 -8.59 20.91
CA PHE A 231 1.17 -8.53 22.23
C PHE A 231 0.80 -9.73 23.11
N SER A 232 -0.48 -10.11 23.14
CA SER A 232 -0.95 -11.25 23.93
C SER A 232 -0.37 -12.57 23.43
N SER A 233 -0.24 -12.75 22.11
CA SER A 233 0.36 -13.95 21.52
C SER A 233 1.85 -14.06 21.86
N ALA A 234 2.58 -12.94 21.84
CA ALA A 234 3.98 -12.89 22.25
C ALA A 234 4.16 -13.22 23.75
N CYS A 235 3.32 -12.66 24.62
CA CYS A 235 3.36 -12.94 26.06
C CYS A 235 3.00 -14.40 26.40
N ILE A 236 2.02 -15.01 25.71
CA ILE A 236 1.65 -16.41 25.92
C ILE A 236 2.77 -17.36 25.47
N ALA A 237 3.45 -17.06 24.36
CA ALA A 237 4.60 -17.84 23.89
C ALA A 237 5.78 -17.81 24.88
N LEU A 238 6.02 -16.68 25.55
CA LEU A 238 7.05 -16.53 26.59
C LEU A 238 6.71 -17.31 27.87
N LEU A 239 5.44 -17.28 28.30
CA LEU A 239 4.98 -18.00 29.49
C LEU A 239 4.94 -19.52 29.28
N GLY A 240 4.69 -19.98 28.05
CA GLY A 240 4.72 -21.40 27.68
C GLY A 240 6.11 -22.04 27.80
N ARG A 241 7.20 -21.28 27.60
CA ARG A 241 8.58 -21.79 27.71
C ARG A 241 9.04 -22.01 29.15
N GLN A 242 8.56 -21.22 30.11
CA GLN A 242 9.02 -21.35 31.51
C GLN A 242 8.51 -22.61 32.21
N ARG A 243 7.34 -23.13 31.81
CA ARG A 243 6.76 -24.33 32.43
C ARG A 243 7.44 -25.65 32.03
N SER A 244 8.13 -25.69 30.88
CA SER A 244 8.85 -26.90 30.43
C SER A 244 10.17 -27.13 31.18
N CYS A 245 10.88 -26.08 31.59
CA CYS A 245 12.15 -26.24 32.31
C CYS A 245 11.99 -26.73 33.75
N HIS A 246 10.82 -26.53 34.37
CA HIS A 246 10.63 -26.92 35.77
C HIS A 246 10.24 -28.40 35.97
N ARG A 247 9.72 -29.07 34.93
CA ARG A 247 9.21 -30.45 35.07
C ARG A 247 10.26 -31.55 34.82
N SER A 248 11.43 -31.19 34.28
CA SER A 248 12.49 -32.17 33.95
C SER A 248 13.38 -32.57 35.14
N ARG A 249 13.25 -31.96 36.32
CA ARG A 249 14.19 -32.18 37.45
C ARG A 249 13.68 -33.13 38.55
N LYS A 250 12.62 -33.91 38.33
CA LYS A 250 12.04 -34.79 39.37
C LYS A 250 11.97 -36.30 39.04
N GLN A 251 12.64 -36.79 37.99
CA GLN A 251 12.68 -38.23 37.72
C GLN A 251 14.08 -38.68 37.26
N THR A 252 15.01 -38.76 38.20
CA THR A 252 16.21 -39.63 38.16
C THR A 252 16.66 -39.90 39.59
N SER A 253 15.94 -40.77 40.28
CA SER A 253 16.43 -41.44 41.49
C SER A 253 15.56 -42.68 41.73
N VAL A 254 16.06 -43.83 41.27
CA VAL A 254 16.22 -45.14 41.93
C VAL A 254 16.55 -46.15 40.83
#